data_AF-A0A2D9UG72-F1
#
_entry.id   AF-A0A2D9UG72-F1
#
_cell.length_a   1.000
_cell.length_b   1.000
_cell.length_c   1.000
_cell.angle_alpha   90.00
_cell.angle_beta   90.00
_cell.angle_gamma   90.00
#
_symmetry.space_group_name_H-M   'P 1'
#
loop_
_entity.id
_entity.type
_entity.pdbx_description
1 polymer ?
#
loop_
_entity_poly.entity_id
_entity_poly.type
_entity_poly.pdbx_seq_one_letter_code
_entity_poly.pdbx_strand_id
1 'polypeptide(L)'
;MDKADILDHLTAQKSSLVVISVLNVLGNLECSRMADWPFEDLSLSEFVLQVQKIYSNIDLKNDLIQCCVNEIKNKNSYLIIEGGFRLLKLLESLERYEDCIILKDIKDSVLLDVG
;
A
#
# COMPACT_ATOMS: atom_id res chain seq x y z
N MET A 1 15.40 1.20 -21.05
CA MET A 1 14.29 1.80 -20.30
C MET A 1 14.48 1.31 -18.88
N ASP A 2 14.95 2.19 -17.99
CA ASP A 2 15.21 1.82 -16.61
C ASP A 2 13.88 1.46 -15.93
N LYS A 3 13.86 0.40 -15.13
CA LYS A 3 12.65 -0.08 -14.45
C LYS A 3 12.03 1.00 -13.54
N ALA A 4 12.83 1.98 -13.10
CA ALA A 4 12.40 3.14 -12.32
C ALA A 4 11.38 4.05 -13.06
N ASP A 5 11.33 4.06 -14.40
CA ASP A 5 10.46 4.95 -15.17
C ASP A 5 9.02 4.45 -15.35
N ILE A 6 8.73 3.18 -15.02
CA ILE A 6 7.41 2.58 -15.28
C ILE A 6 6.34 3.22 -14.40
N LEU A 7 6.69 3.58 -13.17
CA LEU A 7 5.74 4.10 -12.19
C LEU A 7 5.46 5.60 -12.36
N ASP A 8 6.37 6.35 -13.00
CA ASP A 8 6.22 7.80 -13.23
C ASP A 8 5.18 8.15 -14.32
N HIS A 9 4.75 7.14 -15.09
CA HIS A 9 3.78 7.30 -16.18
C HIS A 9 2.41 6.67 -15.85
N LEU A 10 2.21 6.17 -14.63
CA LEU A 10 0.94 5.59 -14.25
C LEU A 10 -0.10 6.68 -14.00
N THR A 11 -1.29 6.49 -14.58
CA THR A 11 -2.46 7.29 -14.23
C THR A 11 -2.84 7.05 -12.77
N ALA A 12 -3.48 8.03 -12.13
CA ALA A 12 -3.99 7.95 -10.75
C ALA A 12 -4.57 6.57 -10.39
N GLN A 13 -5.50 6.08 -11.22
CA GLN A 13 -6.15 4.78 -11.02
C GLN A 13 -5.19 3.59 -11.09
N LYS A 14 -4.19 3.62 -11.99
CA LYS A 14 -3.21 2.54 -12.09
C LYS A 14 -2.28 2.51 -10.88
N SER A 15 -1.93 3.68 -10.33
CA SER A 15 -1.13 3.76 -9.10
C SER A 15 -1.88 3.19 -7.89
N SER A 16 -3.17 3.49 -7.74
CA SER A 16 -4.00 2.90 -6.68
C SER A 16 -4.13 1.38 -6.79
N LEU A 17 -4.27 0.86 -8.01
CA LEU A 17 -4.33 -0.59 -8.25
C LEU A 17 -3.03 -1.31 -7.86
N VAL A 18 -1.87 -0.70 -8.11
CA VAL A 18 -0.57 -1.26 -7.68
C VAL A 18 -0.51 -1.36 -6.16
N VAL A 19 -0.86 -0.28 -5.46
CA VAL A 19 -0.90 -0.25 -3.99
C VAL A 19 -1.83 -1.34 -3.43
N ILE A 20 -3.05 -1.40 -3.93
CA ILE A 20 -4.05 -2.39 -3.50
C ILE A 20 -3.58 -3.83 -3.78
N SER A 21 -2.96 -4.07 -4.92
CA SER A 21 -2.48 -5.40 -5.28
C SER A 21 -1.36 -5.86 -4.34
N VAL A 22 -0.41 -4.98 -4.06
CA VAL A 22 0.67 -5.25 -3.10
C VAL A 22 0.12 -5.52 -1.71
N LEU A 23 -0.80 -4.68 -1.22
CA LEU A 23 -1.40 -4.88 0.11
C LEU A 23 -2.19 -6.19 0.20
N ASN A 24 -2.96 -6.56 -0.84
CA ASN A 24 -3.66 -7.84 -0.86
C ASN A 24 -2.70 -9.04 -0.79
N VAL A 25 -1.61 -9.01 -1.55
CA VAL A 25 -0.59 -10.07 -1.49
C VAL A 25 0.02 -10.16 -0.10
N LEU A 26 0.42 -9.01 0.47
CA LEU A 26 0.98 -8.97 1.82
C LEU A 26 0.00 -9.52 2.87
N GLY A 27 -1.28 -9.12 2.80
CA GLY A 27 -2.32 -9.60 3.71
C GLY A 27 -2.47 -11.12 3.69
N ASN A 28 -2.33 -11.71 2.51
CA ASN A 28 -2.48 -13.15 2.30
C ASN A 28 -1.21 -13.98 2.60
N LEU A 29 -0.09 -13.35 2.96
CA LEU A 29 1.11 -14.10 3.33
C LEU A 29 0.96 -14.81 4.68
N GLU A 30 1.63 -15.94 4.83
CA GLU A 30 1.80 -16.56 6.15
C GLU A 30 2.74 -15.70 7.03
N CYS A 31 2.48 -15.63 8.34
CA CYS A 31 3.28 -14.82 9.27
C CYS A 31 4.78 -15.14 9.25
N SER A 32 5.17 -16.38 8.95
CA SER A 32 6.55 -16.84 8.87
C SER A 32 7.37 -16.19 7.75
N ARG A 33 6.71 -15.60 6.74
CA ARG A 33 7.35 -14.96 5.57
C ARG A 33 7.37 -13.43 5.66
N MET A 34 7.07 -12.86 6.83
CA MET A 34 6.96 -11.41 7.02
C MET A 34 8.30 -10.66 7.12
N ALA A 35 9.40 -11.35 7.40
CA ALA A 35 10.69 -10.70 7.63
C ALA A 35 11.26 -10.06 6.36
N ASP A 36 10.81 -10.51 5.19
CA ASP A 36 11.35 -10.10 3.90
C ASP A 36 10.26 -9.53 3.00
N TRP A 37 10.67 -8.58 2.15
CA TRP A 37 9.84 -8.08 1.07
C TRP A 37 9.66 -9.16 -0.01
N PRO A 38 8.42 -9.56 -0.36
CA PRO A 38 8.17 -10.77 -1.13
C PRO A 38 8.17 -10.58 -2.65
N PHE A 39 8.43 -9.36 -3.14
CA PHE A 39 8.34 -9.04 -4.57
C PHE A 39 9.74 -8.93 -5.18
N GLU A 40 10.00 -9.71 -6.23
CA GLU A 40 11.28 -9.71 -6.95
C GLU A 40 11.40 -8.55 -7.95
N ASP A 41 10.29 -8.17 -8.59
CA ASP A 41 10.27 -7.17 -9.68
C ASP A 41 9.98 -5.73 -9.24
N LEU A 42 9.64 -5.53 -7.98
CA LEU A 42 9.33 -4.23 -7.40
C LEU A 42 10.06 -4.13 -6.07
N SER A 43 10.95 -3.16 -5.89
CA SER A 43 11.60 -2.98 -4.58
C SER A 43 10.66 -2.31 -3.58
N LEU A 44 10.88 -2.57 -2.28
CA LEU A 44 10.15 -1.89 -1.20
C LEU A 44 10.29 -0.36 -1.30
N SER A 45 11.47 0.15 -1.64
CA SER A 45 11.70 1.59 -1.77
C SER A 45 10.93 2.21 -2.93
N GLU A 46 10.88 1.56 -4.09
CA GLU A 46 10.06 2.02 -5.23
C GLU A 46 8.57 2.03 -4.86
N PHE A 47 8.11 0.97 -4.18
CA PHE A 47 6.73 0.90 -3.71
C PHE A 47 6.40 2.05 -2.75
N VAL A 48 7.24 2.28 -1.75
CA VAL A 48 7.04 3.35 -0.76
C VAL A 48 7.05 4.72 -1.42
N LEU A 49 7.94 4.97 -2.38
CA LEU A 49 7.93 6.22 -3.16
C LEU A 49 6.59 6.46 -3.86
N GLN A 50 5.93 5.40 -4.36
CA GLN A 50 4.59 5.53 -4.93
C GLN A 50 3.53 5.86 -3.90
N VAL A 51 3.57 5.21 -2.74
CA VAL A 51 2.67 5.54 -1.62
C VAL A 51 2.85 7.00 -1.19
N GLN A 52 4.09 7.47 -1.08
CA GLN A 52 4.40 8.87 -0.77
C GLN A 52 3.88 9.84 -1.84
N LYS A 53 4.03 9.51 -3.12
CA LYS A 53 3.50 10.32 -4.23
C LYS A 53 1.99 10.45 -4.17
N ILE A 54 1.29 9.33 -3.94
CA ILE A 54 -0.17 9.33 -3.75
C ILE A 54 -0.55 10.15 -2.52
N TYR A 55 0.12 9.94 -1.39
CA TYR A 55 -0.15 10.64 -0.15
C TYR A 55 0.03 12.16 -0.28
N SER A 56 1.02 12.60 -1.05
CA SER A 56 1.33 14.02 -1.26
C SER A 56 0.31 14.76 -2.13
N ASN A 57 -0.67 14.05 -2.71
CA ASN A 57 -1.74 14.63 -3.50
C ASN A 57 -3.10 14.21 -2.91
N ILE A 58 -3.88 15.20 -2.47
CA ILE A 58 -5.14 14.93 -1.75
C ILE A 58 -6.17 14.16 -2.59
N ASP A 59 -6.25 14.45 -3.89
CA ASP A 59 -7.20 13.78 -4.79
C ASP A 59 -6.78 12.31 -4.99
N LEU A 60 -5.50 12.06 -5.22
CA LEU A 60 -4.97 10.69 -5.35
C LEU A 60 -5.13 9.88 -4.06
N LYS A 61 -4.89 10.52 -2.91
CA LYS A 61 -5.07 9.89 -1.60
C LYS A 61 -6.53 9.49 -1.40
N ASN A 62 -7.47 10.39 -1.68
CA ASN A 62 -8.91 10.11 -1.56
C ASN A 62 -9.34 9.00 -2.51
N ASP A 63 -8.87 9.02 -3.76
CA ASP A 63 -9.13 7.96 -4.73
C ASP A 63 -8.61 6.59 -4.23
N LEU A 64 -7.38 6.53 -3.70
CA LEU A 64 -6.83 5.31 -3.12
C LEU A 64 -7.69 4.80 -1.96
N ILE A 65 -8.09 5.70 -1.03
CA ILE A 65 -8.95 5.34 0.10
C ILE A 65 -10.26 4.73 -0.40
N GLN A 66 -10.93 5.38 -1.35
CA GLN A 66 -12.20 4.88 -1.91
C GLN A 66 -12.01 3.55 -2.63
N CYS A 67 -10.92 3.36 -3.39
CA CYS A 67 -10.61 2.07 -3.99
C CYS A 67 -10.42 0.97 -2.93
N CYS A 68 -9.71 1.23 -1.84
CA CYS A 68 -9.54 0.29 -0.73
C CYS A 68 -10.88 -0.05 -0.06
N VAL A 69 -11.72 0.96 0.24
CA VAL A 69 -13.05 0.78 0.84
C VAL A 69 -13.94 -0.08 -0.06
N ASN A 70 -13.96 0.22 -1.37
CA ASN A 70 -14.74 -0.53 -2.34
C ASN A 70 -14.28 -1.98 -2.44
N GLU A 71 -12.97 -2.24 -2.46
CA GLU A 71 -12.43 -3.60 -2.46
C GLU A 71 -12.84 -4.39 -1.21
N ILE A 72 -12.74 -3.78 -0.03
CA ILE A 72 -13.13 -4.42 1.24
C ILE A 72 -14.63 -4.77 1.22
N LYS A 73 -15.48 -3.82 0.81
CA LYS A 73 -16.94 -4.01 0.73
C LYS A 73 -17.32 -5.06 -0.31
N ASN A 74 -16.70 -5.03 -1.50
CA ASN A 74 -17.03 -5.94 -2.59
C ASN A 74 -16.57 -7.38 -2.34
N LYS A 75 -15.37 -7.56 -1.77
CA LYS A 75 -14.82 -8.89 -1.49
C LYS A 75 -15.20 -9.44 -0.11
N ASN A 76 -15.82 -8.61 0.73
CA ASN A 76 -16.08 -8.91 2.15
C ASN A 76 -14.82 -9.42 2.87
N SER A 77 -13.70 -8.71 2.66
CA SER A 77 -12.38 -9.15 3.10
C SER A 77 -11.51 -7.96 3.53
N TYR A 78 -10.82 -8.10 4.66
CA TYR A 78 -9.94 -7.08 5.22
C TYR A 78 -8.46 -7.28 4.84
N LEU A 79 -8.16 -8.08 3.82
CA LEU A 79 -6.78 -8.39 3.39
C LEU A 79 -5.95 -7.14 3.09
N ILE A 80 -6.55 -6.06 2.58
CA ILE A 80 -5.84 -4.79 2.36
C ILE A 80 -5.39 -4.17 3.68
N ILE A 81 -6.24 -4.19 4.72
CA ILE A 81 -5.91 -3.70 6.05
C ILE A 81 -4.84 -4.58 6.69
N GLU A 82 -4.98 -5.90 6.58
CA GLU A 82 -3.97 -6.84 7.06
C GLU A 82 -2.62 -6.60 6.36
N GLY A 83 -2.62 -6.46 5.04
CA GLY A 83 -1.44 -6.08 4.27
C GLY A 83 -0.81 -4.79 4.74
N GLY A 84 -1.62 -3.77 5.05
CA GLY A 84 -1.17 -2.52 5.64
C GLY A 84 -0.47 -2.71 6.98
N PHE A 85 -1.05 -3.50 7.90
CA PHE A 85 -0.41 -3.83 9.17
C PHE A 85 0.92 -4.57 9.00
N ARG A 86 1.01 -5.45 8.01
CA ARG A 86 2.23 -6.23 7.73
C ARG A 86 3.33 -5.36 7.16
N LEU A 87 2.98 -4.48 6.23
CA LEU A 87 3.90 -3.51 5.69
C LEU A 87 4.39 -2.54 6.77
N LEU A 88 3.52 -2.09 7.68
CA LEU A 88 3.92 -1.28 8.84
C LEU A 88 5.01 -1.98 9.66
N LYS A 89 4.80 -3.26 10.03
CA LYS A 89 5.81 -4.04 10.78
C LYS A 89 7.13 -4.16 10.04
N LEU A 90 7.09 -4.39 8.73
CA LEU A 90 8.30 -4.46 7.91
C LEU A 90 9.05 -3.13 7.93
N LEU A 91 8.35 -2.01 7.70
CA LEU A 91 8.94 -0.67 7.73
C LEU A 91 9.51 -0.31 9.11
N GLU A 92 8.81 -0.68 10.20
CA GLU A 92 9.30 -0.51 11.57
C GLU A 92 10.60 -1.29 11.80
N SER A 93 10.69 -2.54 11.34
CA SER A 93 11.91 -3.36 11.47
C SER A 93 13.11 -2.81 10.70
N LEU A 94 12.84 -1.99 9.67
CA LEU A 94 13.83 -1.31 8.84
C LEU A 94 14.08 0.14 9.30
N GLU A 95 13.51 0.56 10.44
CA GLU A 95 13.62 1.91 11.00
C GLU A 95 13.11 3.03 10.07
N ARG A 96 12.17 2.70 9.17
CA ARG A 96 11.58 3.63 8.19
C ARG A 96 10.35 4.37 8.75
N TYR A 97 10.54 5.10 9.84
CA TYR A 97 9.42 5.65 10.63
C TYR A 97 8.56 6.69 9.90
N GLU A 98 9.14 7.53 9.02
CA GLU A 98 8.36 8.49 8.22
C GLU A 98 7.37 7.79 7.30
N ASP A 99 7.79 6.67 6.71
CA ASP A 99 6.95 5.85 5.84
C ASP A 99 5.83 5.16 6.64
N CYS A 100 6.11 4.77 7.88
CA CYS A 100 5.09 4.24 8.79
C CYS A 100 3.99 5.26 9.08
N ILE A 101 4.33 6.53 9.27
CA ILE A 101 3.35 7.59 9.54
C ILE A 101 2.38 7.73 8.36
N ILE A 102 2.92 7.80 7.14
CA ILE A 102 2.13 7.91 5.91
C ILE A 102 1.19 6.71 5.75
N LEU A 103 1.73 5.50 5.89
CA LEU A 103 0.94 4.28 5.72
C LEU A 103 -0.13 4.13 6.80
N LYS A 104 0.19 4.53 8.04
CA LYS A 104 -0.76 4.51 9.15
C LYS A 104 -1.94 5.44 8.91
N ASP A 105 -1.69 6.66 8.42
CA ASP A 105 -2.75 7.62 8.11
C ASP A 105 -3.69 7.12 6.99
N ILE A 106 -3.13 6.51 5.93
CA ILE A 106 -3.93 5.87 4.87
C ILE A 106 -4.78 4.74 5.47
N LYS A 107 -4.17 3.84 6.25
CA LYS A 107 -4.86 2.71 6.88
C LYS A 107 -5.99 3.17 7.80
N ASP A 108 -5.73 4.17 8.63
CA ASP A 108 -6.72 4.71 9.58
C ASP A 108 -7.87 5.39 8.84
N SER A 109 -7.59 6.12 7.74
CA SER A 109 -8.61 6.69 6.87
C SER A 109 -9.52 5.63 6.23
N VAL A 110 -8.93 4.53 5.71
CA VAL A 110 -9.72 3.42 5.16
C VAL A 110 -10.59 2.76 6.23
N LEU A 111 -10.07 2.56 7.45
CA LEU A 111 -10.84 1.97 8.55
C LEU A 111 -12.02 2.85 8.98
N LEU A 112 -11.82 4.17 9.00
CA LEU A 112 -12.88 5.13 9.31
C LEU A 112 -14.00 5.12 8.27
N ASP A 113 -13.68 4.97 6.97
CA ASP A 113 -14.66 4.96 5.88
C ASP A 113 -15.35 3.60 5.66
N VAL A 114 -14.76 2.51 6.20
CA VAL A 114 -15.37 1.17 6.19
C VAL A 114 -16.33 0.97 7.36
N GLY A 115 -16.06 1.59 8.53
CA GLY A 115 -16.90 1.51 9.73
C GLY A 115 -18.20 2.30 9.63
#